data_AF-A0A9E2HCJ2-F1
#
_entry.id   AF-A0A9E2HCJ2-F1
#
_cell.length_a   1.000
_cell.length_b   1.000
_cell.length_c   1.000
_cell.angle_alpha   90.00
_cell.angle_beta   90.00
_cell.angle_gamma   90.00
#
_symmetry.space_group_name_H-M   'P 1'
#
loop_
_entity.id
_entity.type
_entity.pdbx_description
1 polymer ?
#
loop_
_entity_poly.entity_id
_entity_poly.type
_entity_poly.pdbx_seq_one_letter_code
_entity_poly.pdbx_strand_id
1 'polypeptide(L)'
;MSILMRLIILSVAALLLVNPAMSTPLVGRSGSLFTDIKAHGIGDILTVKIYEDAQATNLSQTNVTKEGKFETSGGPGIGTLDFIPIFGASGENKNEYKGTGNNARAGNLKARMTVKVVAVRTNGDLVVEGNRLITINNDTETLTLSGIVRPQDVDAGNSVESYNIADAQISYRGKGPASTGSRPGIVIRFLNWIF
;
A
#
# COMPACT_ATOMS: atom_id res chain seq x y z
N MET A 1 -64.93 34.42 16.25
CA MET A 1 -63.74 34.00 15.48
C MET A 1 -63.88 34.52 14.06
N SER A 2 -63.14 35.58 13.69
CA SER A 2 -63.33 36.28 12.41
C SER A 2 -62.91 35.42 11.21
N ILE A 3 -63.52 35.64 10.05
CA ILE A 3 -63.18 34.97 8.78
C ILE A 3 -61.69 35.09 8.45
N LEU A 4 -61.05 36.20 8.83
CA LEU A 4 -59.62 36.41 8.69
C LEU A 4 -58.79 35.35 9.44
N MET A 5 -59.21 34.95 10.63
CA MET A 5 -58.49 33.97 11.46
C MET A 5 -58.56 32.57 10.87
N ARG A 6 -59.65 32.21 10.18
CA ARG A 6 -59.78 30.90 9.49
C ARG A 6 -58.91 30.81 8.24
N LEU A 7 -58.73 31.91 7.50
CA LEU A 7 -57.87 31.95 6.31
C LEU A 7 -56.37 31.81 6.65
N ILE A 8 -55.93 32.42 7.75
CA ILE A 8 -54.54 32.33 8.22
C ILE A 8 -54.23 30.90 8.69
N ILE A 9 -55.15 30.25 9.40
CA ILE A 9 -54.97 28.86 9.83
C ILE A 9 -54.90 27.91 8.62
N LEU A 10 -55.70 28.17 7.58
CA LEU A 10 -55.68 27.36 6.36
C LEU A 10 -54.36 27.55 5.56
N SER A 11 -53.82 28.78 5.51
CA SER A 11 -52.55 29.03 4.82
C SER A 11 -51.34 28.45 5.57
N VAL A 12 -51.35 28.51 6.91
CA VAL A 12 -50.29 27.92 7.75
C VAL A 12 -50.34 26.38 7.69
N ALA A 13 -51.53 25.79 7.66
CA ALA A 13 -51.68 24.34 7.47
C ALA A 13 -51.21 23.86 6.09
N ALA A 14 -51.44 24.67 5.03
CA ALA A 14 -50.96 24.35 3.69
C ALA A 14 -49.42 24.41 3.58
N LEU A 15 -48.76 25.32 4.30
CA LEU A 15 -47.30 25.47 4.26
C LEU A 15 -46.56 24.34 4.99
N LEU A 16 -47.19 23.69 5.97
CA LEU A 16 -46.65 22.54 6.71
C LEU A 16 -46.70 21.21 5.93
N LEU A 17 -47.48 21.13 4.84
CA LEU A 17 -47.60 19.95 3.99
C LEU A 17 -46.57 19.91 2.84
N VAL A 18 -45.81 20.97 2.61
CA VAL A 18 -44.84 21.10 1.49
C VAL A 18 -43.40 20.85 1.94
N ASN A 19 -43.18 20.06 3.00
CA ASN A 19 -41.82 19.64 3.34
C ASN A 19 -41.35 18.57 2.33
N PRO A 20 -40.32 18.80 1.51
CA PRO A 20 -39.80 17.80 0.58
C PRO A 20 -38.96 16.71 1.27
N ALA A 21 -38.89 16.72 2.61
CA ALA A 21 -38.08 15.80 3.39
C ALA A 21 -38.85 14.51 3.71
N MET A 22 -39.00 13.64 2.71
CA MET A 22 -39.15 12.17 2.78
C MET A 22 -40.00 11.64 1.61
N SER A 23 -39.58 11.93 0.38
CA SER A 23 -39.73 10.93 -0.67
C SER A 23 -38.54 9.99 -0.55
N THR A 24 -38.59 9.01 0.34
CA THR A 24 -37.74 7.83 0.18
C THR A 24 -38.35 7.05 -0.97
N PRO A 25 -37.74 7.02 -2.18
CA PRO A 25 -38.21 6.09 -3.18
C PRO A 25 -38.09 4.69 -2.57
N LEU A 26 -39.20 3.98 -2.49
CA LEU A 26 -39.20 2.53 -2.27
C LEU A 26 -38.56 1.93 -3.52
N VAL A 27 -37.23 1.95 -3.60
CA VAL A 27 -36.47 1.30 -4.66
C VAL A 27 -36.54 -0.19 -4.37
N GLY A 28 -37.65 -0.79 -4.78
CA GLY A 28 -37.63 -2.19 -5.16
C GLY A 28 -36.60 -2.29 -6.28
N ARG A 29 -35.45 -2.88 -5.98
CA ARG A 29 -34.38 -3.19 -6.93
C ARG A 29 -35.02 -4.05 -8.02
N SER A 30 -35.50 -3.41 -9.09
CA SER A 30 -36.12 -4.06 -10.24
C SER A 30 -35.01 -4.72 -11.04
N GLY A 31 -34.46 -5.81 -10.51
CA GLY A 31 -33.58 -6.69 -11.24
C GLY A 31 -34.39 -7.33 -12.36
N SER A 32 -33.90 -7.23 -13.59
CA SER A 32 -34.48 -7.97 -14.72
C SER A 32 -34.49 -9.46 -14.37
N LEU A 33 -35.61 -10.15 -14.61
CA LEU A 33 -35.74 -11.60 -14.39
C LEU A 33 -34.75 -12.44 -15.23
N PHE A 34 -34.10 -11.79 -16.21
CA PHE A 34 -33.14 -12.39 -17.12
C PHE A 34 -31.72 -11.82 -16.95
N THR A 35 -31.51 -10.84 -16.06
CA THR A 35 -30.16 -10.33 -15.78
C THR A 35 -29.60 -11.02 -14.56
N ASP A 36 -28.32 -11.35 -14.66
CA ASP A 36 -27.59 -11.94 -13.56
C ASP A 36 -27.46 -10.93 -12.40
N ILE A 37 -27.58 -11.40 -11.17
CA ILE A 37 -27.63 -10.57 -9.97
C ILE A 37 -26.22 -10.15 -9.53
N LYS A 38 -25.53 -9.40 -10.39
CA LYS A 38 -24.20 -8.85 -10.11
C LYS A 38 -24.28 -7.49 -9.43
N ALA A 39 -23.17 -7.05 -8.84
CA ALA A 39 -23.05 -5.67 -8.38
C ALA A 39 -23.01 -4.70 -9.57
N HIS A 40 -23.82 -3.64 -9.50
CA HIS A 40 -23.94 -2.63 -10.56
C HIS A 40 -24.04 -1.20 -9.99
N GLY A 41 -24.34 -1.04 -8.70
CA GLY A 41 -24.59 0.26 -8.08
C GLY A 41 -23.76 0.51 -6.83
N ILE A 42 -23.74 1.77 -6.41
CA ILE A 42 -23.14 2.21 -5.13
C ILE A 42 -23.85 1.47 -3.99
N GLY A 43 -23.07 0.93 -3.06
CA GLY A 43 -23.57 0.16 -1.92
C GLY A 43 -23.73 -1.35 -2.19
N ASP A 44 -23.59 -1.79 -3.44
CA ASP A 44 -23.49 -3.23 -3.73
C ASP A 44 -22.17 -3.79 -3.16
N ILE A 45 -22.19 -5.07 -2.79
CA ILE A 45 -21.02 -5.79 -2.29
C ILE A 45 -20.51 -6.78 -3.32
N LEU A 46 -19.22 -7.06 -3.32
CA LEU A 46 -18.54 -7.96 -4.24
C LEU A 46 -17.56 -8.85 -3.48
N THR A 47 -17.42 -10.11 -3.90
CA THR A 47 -16.41 -11.00 -3.32
C THR A 47 -15.15 -10.99 -4.17
N VAL A 48 -14.03 -10.53 -3.60
CA VAL A 48 -12.73 -10.55 -4.27
C VAL A 48 -11.95 -11.79 -3.85
N LYS A 49 -11.49 -12.55 -4.84
CA LYS A 49 -10.54 -13.66 -4.68
C LYS A 49 -9.14 -13.12 -4.97
N ILE A 50 -8.31 -13.04 -3.94
CA ILE A 50 -6.98 -12.45 -3.99
C ILE A 50 -5.96 -13.56 -4.19
N TYR A 51 -5.17 -13.42 -5.25
CA TYR A 51 -4.04 -14.27 -5.57
C TYR A 51 -2.86 -13.37 -5.94
N GLU A 52 -1.93 -13.13 -5.03
CA GLU A 52 -0.74 -12.31 -5.32
C GLU A 52 0.52 -13.14 -5.13
N ASP A 53 1.39 -13.11 -6.14
CA ASP A 53 2.73 -13.68 -6.09
C ASP A 53 3.73 -12.53 -6.31
N ALA A 54 4.37 -12.09 -5.22
CA ALA A 54 5.35 -11.03 -5.24
C ALA A 54 6.75 -11.65 -5.19
N GLN A 55 7.44 -11.66 -6.34
CA GLN A 55 8.85 -12.03 -6.43
C GLN A 55 9.69 -10.78 -6.62
N ALA A 56 10.35 -10.35 -5.53
CA ALA A 56 11.28 -9.23 -5.57
C ALA A 56 12.71 -9.75 -5.31
N THR A 57 13.45 -9.96 -6.40
CA THR A 57 14.88 -10.29 -6.33
C THR A 57 15.67 -9.00 -6.41
N ASN A 58 16.20 -8.54 -5.27
CA ASN A 58 17.14 -7.41 -5.24
C ASN A 58 18.57 -7.97 -5.23
N LEU A 59 19.19 -8.01 -6.41
CA LEU A 59 20.62 -8.25 -6.57
C LEU A 59 21.35 -6.91 -6.39
N SER A 60 21.89 -6.66 -5.19
CA SER A 60 22.76 -5.51 -4.95
C SER A 60 24.22 -5.98 -4.96
N GLN A 61 24.87 -5.83 -6.10
CA GLN A 61 26.31 -6.05 -6.26
C GLN A 61 27.02 -4.72 -6.07
N THR A 62 27.61 -4.51 -4.90
CA THR A 62 28.40 -3.29 -4.63
C THR A 62 29.88 -3.66 -4.71
N ASN A 63 30.48 -3.43 -5.88
CA ASN A 63 31.93 -3.54 -6.08
C ASN A 63 32.54 -2.16 -5.82
N VAL A 64 33.12 -1.95 -4.63
CA VAL A 64 33.89 -0.72 -4.34
C VAL A 64 35.36 -1.09 -4.31
N THR A 65 36.04 -0.80 -5.42
CA THR A 65 37.49 -0.93 -5.54
C THR A 65 38.10 0.44 -5.24
N LYS A 66 38.65 0.63 -4.03
CA LYS A 66 39.37 1.86 -3.66
C LYS A 66 40.87 1.61 -3.88
N GLU A 67 41.37 1.93 -5.07
CA GLU A 67 42.81 1.92 -5.35
C GLU A 67 43.44 3.24 -4.89
N GLY A 68 44.01 3.25 -3.68
CA GLY A 68 44.83 4.35 -3.19
C GLY A 68 46.31 4.04 -3.39
N LYS A 69 46.92 4.55 -4.47
CA LYS A 69 48.38 4.59 -4.60
C LYS A 69 48.90 5.82 -3.86
N PHE A 70 49.49 5.62 -2.67
CA PHE A 70 50.25 6.65 -1.98
C PHE A 70 51.72 6.52 -2.37
N GLU A 71 52.11 7.22 -3.45
CA GLU A 71 53.53 7.40 -3.78
C GLU A 71 54.07 8.58 -2.96
N THR A 72 54.67 8.28 -1.81
CA THR A 72 55.53 9.25 -1.12
C THR A 72 56.95 9.09 -1.66
N SER A 73 57.33 9.93 -2.62
CA SER A 73 58.74 10.11 -2.96
C SER A 73 59.38 10.94 -1.85
N GLY A 74 60.15 10.26 -0.99
CA GLY A 74 60.87 10.88 0.11
C GLY A 74 61.90 11.89 -0.40
N GLY A 75 61.55 13.18 -0.32
CA GLY A 75 62.49 14.31 -0.29
C GLY A 75 62.70 14.78 1.16
N PRO A 76 63.85 15.34 1.51
CA PRO A 76 64.19 15.64 2.90
C PRO A 76 63.37 16.83 3.42
N GLY A 77 62.61 16.58 4.49
CA GLY A 77 62.36 17.51 5.59
C GLY A 77 61.55 18.76 5.31
N ILE A 78 60.23 18.70 5.59
CA ILE A 78 59.45 19.87 6.03
C ILE A 78 58.47 19.43 7.14
N GLY A 79 58.67 19.95 8.36
CA GLY A 79 57.58 20.18 9.34
C GLY A 79 57.29 19.10 10.38
N THR A 80 57.62 19.41 11.65
CA THR A 80 57.02 18.92 12.92
C THR A 80 56.98 17.41 13.26
N LEU A 81 57.43 16.51 12.38
CA LEU A 81 57.45 15.06 12.62
C LEU A 81 58.86 14.49 12.83
N ASP A 82 59.76 15.27 13.46
CA ASP A 82 61.17 14.93 13.67
C ASP A 82 61.40 13.84 14.75
N PHE A 83 60.34 13.39 15.43
CA PHE A 83 60.43 12.42 16.55
C PHE A 83 59.97 11.00 16.18
N ILE A 84 59.49 10.77 14.97
CA ILE A 84 59.03 9.43 14.55
C ILE A 84 60.18 8.74 13.81
N PRO A 85 60.82 7.70 14.39
CA PRO A 85 61.84 6.95 13.67
C PRO A 85 61.22 6.38 12.39
N ILE A 86 61.91 6.57 11.27
CA ILE A 86 61.53 6.08 9.94
C ILE A 86 61.47 4.55 9.98
N PHE A 87 60.34 4.02 10.41
CA PHE A 87 59.95 2.64 10.14
C PHE A 87 59.39 2.66 8.72
N GLY A 88 60.19 2.16 7.77
CA GLY A 88 59.73 1.89 6.42
C GLY A 88 58.57 0.90 6.46
N ALA A 89 57.35 1.42 6.39
CA ALA A 89 56.13 0.64 6.26
C ALA A 89 55.61 0.83 4.83
N SER A 90 56.14 0.05 3.88
CA SER A 90 55.51 -0.13 2.58
C SER A 90 54.29 -1.03 2.76
N GLY A 91 53.17 -0.44 3.15
CA GLY A 91 51.88 -1.14 3.24
C GLY A 91 51.06 -0.91 1.97
N GLU A 92 51.03 -1.88 1.06
CA GLU A 92 50.10 -1.87 -0.06
C GLU A 92 48.70 -2.23 0.46
N ASN A 93 47.91 -1.23 0.89
CA ASN A 93 46.55 -1.43 1.37
C ASN A 93 45.58 -1.57 0.17
N LYS A 94 45.42 -2.79 -0.34
CA LYS A 94 44.36 -3.14 -1.30
C LYS A 94 43.10 -3.52 -0.51
N ASN A 95 42.25 -2.54 -0.23
CA ASN A 95 40.93 -2.77 0.36
C ASN A 95 39.94 -3.11 -0.77
N GLU A 96 39.77 -4.40 -1.07
CA GLU A 96 38.75 -4.89 -1.99
C GLU A 96 37.47 -5.23 -1.20
N TYR A 97 36.46 -4.35 -1.25
CA TYR A 97 35.15 -4.62 -0.65
C TYR A 97 34.21 -5.24 -1.69
N LYS A 98 34.09 -6.58 -1.65
CA LYS A 98 33.09 -7.33 -2.41
C LYS A 98 31.89 -7.63 -1.53
N GLY A 99 30.91 -6.72 -1.54
CA GLY A 99 29.62 -6.92 -0.89
C GLY A 99 28.59 -7.47 -1.87
N THR A 100 28.35 -8.77 -1.87
CA THR A 100 27.23 -9.37 -2.60
C THR A 100 26.03 -9.48 -1.67
N GLY A 101 25.07 -8.55 -1.81
CA GLY A 101 23.79 -8.61 -1.11
C GLY A 101 22.74 -9.22 -2.01
N ASN A 102 22.51 -10.54 -1.92
CA ASN A 102 21.37 -11.17 -2.58
C ASN A 102 20.18 -11.16 -1.62
N ASN A 103 19.21 -10.25 -1.85
CA ASN A 103 17.98 -10.20 -1.06
C ASN A 103 16.80 -10.61 -1.93
N ALA A 104 16.50 -11.91 -1.92
CA ALA A 104 15.31 -12.45 -2.55
C ALA A 104 14.14 -12.39 -1.55
N ARG A 105 13.13 -11.58 -1.84
CA ARG A 105 11.87 -11.55 -1.09
C ARG A 105 10.80 -12.21 -1.96
N ALA A 106 10.39 -13.40 -1.55
CA ALA A 106 9.23 -14.09 -2.13
C ALA A 106 8.06 -14.00 -1.15
N GLY A 107 6.89 -13.58 -1.63
CA GLY A 107 5.66 -13.53 -0.86
C GLY A 107 4.49 -14.06 -1.69
N ASN A 108 3.78 -15.05 -1.15
CA ASN A 108 2.54 -15.55 -1.75
C ASN A 108 1.36 -15.16 -0.83
N LEU A 109 0.35 -14.51 -1.38
CA LEU A 109 -0.88 -14.12 -0.67
C LEU A 109 -2.09 -14.73 -1.37
N LYS A 110 -2.78 -15.63 -0.67
CA LYS A 110 -4.07 -16.19 -1.10
C LYS A 110 -5.13 -15.86 -0.07
N ALA A 111 -6.09 -15.03 -0.45
CA ALA A 111 -7.15 -14.61 0.46
C ALA A 111 -8.46 -14.41 -0.28
N ARG A 112 -9.56 -14.31 0.47
CA ARG A 112 -10.86 -13.90 -0.05
C ARG A 112 -11.43 -12.85 0.87
N MET A 113 -11.95 -11.77 0.31
CA MET A 113 -12.60 -10.73 1.10
C MET A 113 -13.76 -10.10 0.35
N THR A 114 -14.71 -9.54 1.10
CA THR A 114 -15.82 -8.80 0.54
C THR A 114 -15.47 -7.32 0.51
N VAL A 115 -15.81 -6.66 -0.59
CA VAL A 115 -15.64 -5.22 -0.80
C VAL A 115 -16.99 -4.59 -1.09
N LYS A 116 -17.10 -3.28 -0.87
CA LYS A 116 -18.28 -2.48 -1.21
C LYS A 116 -17.97 -1.58 -2.39
N VAL A 117 -18.96 -1.31 -3.23
CA VAL A 117 -18.90 -0.29 -4.27
C VAL A 117 -19.12 1.06 -3.62
N VAL A 118 -18.10 1.93 -3.67
CA VAL A 118 -18.16 3.28 -3.09
C VAL A 118 -18.58 4.34 -4.11
N ALA A 119 -18.28 4.11 -5.39
CA ALA A 119 -18.66 5.01 -6.48
C ALA A 119 -18.78 4.24 -7.79
N VAL A 120 -19.52 4.81 -8.74
CA VAL A 120 -19.58 4.32 -10.13
C VAL A 120 -19.03 5.43 -11.02
N ARG A 121 -18.04 5.10 -11.85
CA ARG A 121 -17.46 6.04 -12.82
C ARG A 121 -18.44 6.29 -13.96
N THR A 122 -18.20 7.36 -14.72
CA THR A 122 -19.05 7.75 -15.86
C THR A 122 -19.15 6.69 -16.96
N ASN A 123 -18.15 5.80 -17.05
CA ASN A 123 -18.13 4.66 -17.97
C ASN A 123 -18.84 3.41 -17.43
N GLY A 124 -19.36 3.44 -16.20
CA GLY A 124 -20.00 2.29 -15.55
C GLY A 124 -19.07 1.41 -14.72
N ASP A 125 -17.79 1.75 -14.61
CA ASP A 125 -16.86 1.01 -13.75
C ASP A 125 -17.14 1.26 -12.27
N LEU A 126 -16.99 0.22 -11.46
CA LEU A 126 -17.25 0.23 -10.04
C LEU A 126 -15.96 0.53 -9.28
N VAL A 127 -15.92 1.62 -8.53
CA VAL A 127 -14.85 1.87 -7.56
C VAL A 127 -15.19 1.08 -6.31
N VAL A 128 -14.29 0.17 -5.92
CA VAL A 128 -14.49 -0.73 -4.80
C VAL A 128 -13.49 -0.46 -3.68
N GLU A 129 -13.96 -0.62 -2.45
CA GLU A 129 -13.14 -0.52 -1.25
C GLU A 129 -13.58 -1.56 -0.22
N GLY A 130 -12.63 -2.17 0.47
CA GLY A 130 -12.93 -3.06 1.57
C GLY A 130 -11.78 -3.19 2.56
N ASN A 131 -12.14 -3.38 3.82
CA ASN A 131 -11.23 -3.63 4.92
C ASN A 131 -11.68 -4.88 5.67
N ARG A 132 -10.77 -5.82 5.87
CA ARG A 132 -11.00 -7.05 6.63
C ARG A 132 -9.97 -7.11 7.76
N LEU A 133 -10.46 -7.10 8.99
CA LEU A 133 -9.65 -7.29 10.18
C LEU A 133 -9.86 -8.72 10.67
N ILE A 134 -8.77 -9.45 10.86
CA ILE A 134 -8.76 -10.83 11.35
C ILE A 134 -7.94 -10.82 12.64
N THR A 135 -8.51 -11.32 13.72
CA THR A 135 -7.76 -11.49 14.99
C THR A 135 -7.64 -12.98 15.29
N ILE A 136 -6.41 -13.47 15.37
CA ILE A 136 -6.10 -14.87 15.68
C ILE A 136 -5.12 -14.85 16.84
N ASN A 137 -5.45 -15.50 17.97
CA ASN A 137 -4.54 -15.65 19.11
C ASN A 137 -3.87 -14.34 19.57
N ASN A 138 -4.63 -13.24 19.66
CA ASN A 138 -4.16 -11.87 19.98
C ASN A 138 -3.37 -11.13 18.89
N ASP A 139 -3.05 -11.77 17.77
CA ASP A 139 -2.47 -11.11 16.61
C ASP A 139 -3.59 -10.52 15.75
N THR A 140 -3.50 -9.22 15.48
CA THR A 140 -4.41 -8.52 14.57
C THR A 140 -3.76 -8.40 13.20
N GLU A 141 -4.41 -9.00 12.22
CA GLU A 141 -4.10 -8.87 10.80
C GLU A 141 -5.11 -7.96 10.12
N THR A 142 -4.63 -7.05 9.29
CA THR A 142 -5.47 -6.14 8.51
C THR A 142 -5.20 -6.36 7.04
N LEU A 143 -6.26 -6.69 6.30
CA LEU A 143 -6.27 -6.80 4.84
C LEU A 143 -7.14 -5.67 4.29
N THR A 144 -6.55 -4.77 3.51
CA THR A 144 -7.26 -3.69 2.82
C THR A 144 -7.14 -3.87 1.32
N LEU A 145 -8.25 -3.66 0.61
CA LEU A 145 -8.30 -3.67 -0.84
C LEU A 145 -9.04 -2.45 -1.34
N SER A 146 -8.48 -1.78 -2.34
CA SER A 146 -9.15 -0.77 -3.14
C SER A 146 -8.81 -0.93 -4.62
N GLY A 147 -9.71 -0.52 -5.50
CA GLY A 147 -9.45 -0.56 -6.94
C GLY A 147 -10.71 -0.26 -7.75
N ILE A 148 -10.61 -0.48 -9.06
CA ILE A 148 -11.71 -0.30 -10.00
C ILE A 148 -12.03 -1.63 -10.68
N VAL A 149 -13.30 -2.01 -10.67
CA VAL A 149 -13.82 -3.26 -11.22
C VAL A 149 -14.81 -2.95 -12.32
N ARG A 150 -14.66 -3.58 -13.48
CA ARG A 150 -15.66 -3.48 -14.53
C ARG A 150 -16.77 -4.49 -14.25
N PRO A 151 -18.07 -4.13 -14.38
CA PRO A 151 -19.17 -5.06 -14.13
C PRO A 151 -19.10 -6.36 -14.95
N GLN A 152 -18.46 -6.32 -16.12
CA GLN A 152 -18.24 -7.49 -17.00
C GLN A 152 -17.21 -8.50 -16.45
N ASP A 153 -16.27 -8.07 -15.62
CA ASP A 153 -15.28 -8.95 -14.98
C ASP A 153 -15.84 -9.61 -13.71
N VAL A 154 -17.05 -9.23 -13.30
CA VAL A 154 -17.78 -9.86 -12.20
C VAL A 154 -18.45 -11.12 -12.71
N ASP A 155 -18.08 -12.25 -12.11
CA ASP A 155 -18.66 -13.57 -12.38
C ASP A 155 -20.12 -13.64 -11.91
N ALA A 156 -20.86 -14.67 -12.36
CA ALA A 156 -22.25 -14.90 -11.97
C ALA A 156 -22.44 -15.11 -10.46
N GLY A 157 -21.40 -15.60 -9.78
CA GLY A 157 -21.35 -15.70 -8.32
C GLY A 157 -21.07 -14.36 -7.60
N ASN A 158 -21.16 -13.21 -8.28
CA ASN A 158 -20.83 -11.89 -7.75
C ASN A 158 -19.40 -11.84 -7.17
N SER A 159 -18.46 -12.45 -7.91
CA SER A 159 -17.06 -12.58 -7.51
C SER A 159 -16.11 -12.10 -8.59
N VAL A 160 -14.96 -11.57 -8.19
CA VAL A 160 -13.92 -11.07 -9.09
C VAL A 160 -12.54 -11.52 -8.59
N GLU A 161 -11.63 -11.79 -9.51
CA GLU A 161 -10.24 -12.12 -9.20
C GLU A 161 -9.41 -10.84 -9.08
N SER A 162 -8.42 -10.82 -8.18
CA SER A 162 -7.60 -9.61 -7.96
C SER A 162 -6.87 -9.14 -9.22
N TYR A 163 -6.51 -10.05 -10.13
CA TYR A 163 -5.91 -9.74 -11.43
C TYR A 163 -6.80 -8.93 -12.37
N ASN A 164 -8.13 -9.01 -12.20
CA ASN A 164 -9.10 -8.30 -13.04
C ASN A 164 -9.52 -6.94 -12.44
N ILE A 165 -8.83 -6.49 -11.39
CA ILE A 165 -9.10 -5.21 -10.73
C ILE A 165 -8.05 -4.19 -11.23
N ALA A 166 -8.50 -3.10 -11.84
CA ALA A 166 -7.64 -2.02 -12.25
C ALA A 166 -7.20 -1.17 -11.04
N ASP A 167 -5.95 -0.71 -11.06
CA ASP A 167 -5.29 0.03 -9.97
C ASP A 167 -5.50 -0.62 -8.59
N ALA A 168 -5.42 -1.96 -8.55
CA ALA A 168 -5.63 -2.73 -7.34
C ALA A 168 -4.54 -2.43 -6.30
N GLN A 169 -4.95 -1.83 -5.18
CA GLN A 169 -4.09 -1.64 -4.03
C GLN A 169 -4.48 -2.64 -2.94
N ILE A 170 -3.61 -3.62 -2.72
CA ILE A 170 -3.80 -4.69 -1.74
C ILE A 170 -2.74 -4.54 -0.67
N SER A 171 -3.16 -4.32 0.58
CA SER A 171 -2.24 -4.25 1.72
C SER A 171 -2.62 -5.33 2.72
N TYR A 172 -1.67 -6.22 3.01
CA TYR A 172 -1.75 -7.17 4.10
C TYR A 172 -0.73 -6.75 5.17
N ARG A 173 -1.21 -6.44 6.37
CA ARG A 173 -0.40 -6.00 7.52
C ARG A 173 -0.71 -6.88 8.71
N GLY A 174 0.24 -7.72 9.11
CA GLY A 174 0.23 -8.43 10.38
C GLY A 174 1.13 -7.73 11.40
N LYS A 175 0.69 -7.63 12.66
CA LYS A 175 1.57 -7.24 13.78
C LYS A 175 2.43 -8.45 14.17
N GLY A 176 3.54 -8.70 13.47
CA GLY A 176 4.47 -9.79 13.77
C GLY A 176 5.93 -9.33 13.87
N PRO A 177 6.81 -10.07 14.59
CA PRO A 177 8.20 -9.68 14.86
C PRO A 177 9.14 -9.67 13.63
N ALA A 178 8.65 -10.00 12.43
CA ALA A 178 9.46 -10.19 11.22
C ALA A 178 9.95 -8.90 10.53
N SER A 179 9.61 -7.70 11.01
CA SER A 179 9.98 -6.44 10.34
C SER A 179 11.33 -5.84 10.75
N THR A 180 12.10 -6.47 11.65
CA THR A 180 13.43 -5.99 12.03
C THR A 180 14.50 -6.52 11.06
N GLY A 181 14.48 -6.03 9.82
CA GLY A 181 15.52 -6.31 8.84
C GLY A 181 16.80 -5.52 9.13
N SER A 182 17.89 -6.24 9.40
CA SER A 182 19.26 -5.78 9.68
C SER A 182 19.66 -4.47 9.00
N ARG A 183 19.78 -3.41 9.80
CA ARG A 183 20.66 -2.28 9.45
C ARG A 183 22.10 -2.71 9.79
N PRO A 184 23.08 -2.50 8.90
CA PRO A 184 24.48 -2.77 9.26
C PRO A 184 24.82 -2.01 10.54
N GLY A 185 25.38 -2.73 11.52
CA GLY A 185 25.67 -2.20 12.85
C GLY A 185 26.56 -0.95 12.76
N ILE A 186 26.39 -0.05 13.73
CA ILE A 186 27.12 1.22 13.82
C ILE A 186 28.65 1.02 13.71
N VAL A 187 29.17 -0.11 14.21
CA VAL A 187 30.60 -0.49 14.15
C VAL A 187 31.12 -0.59 12.71
N ILE A 188 30.33 -1.19 11.79
CA ILE A 188 30.72 -1.33 10.38
C ILE A 188 30.74 0.03 9.67
N ARG A 189 29.84 0.95 10.07
CA ARG A 189 29.81 2.32 9.53
C ARG A 189 30.97 3.18 10.02
N PHE A 190 31.40 2.99 11.27
CA PHE A 190 32.51 3.74 11.86
C PHE A 190 33.86 3.28 11.30
N LEU A 191 34.04 1.97 11.09
CA LEU A 191 35.27 1.41 10.53
C LEU A 191 35.53 1.87 9.08
N ASN A 192 34.47 2.08 8.28
CA ASN A 192 34.57 2.64 6.92
C ASN A 192 34.77 4.16 6.88
N TRP A 193 34.67 4.87 8.01
CA TRP A 193 34.90 6.31 8.07
C TRP A 193 36.35 6.66 8.43
N ILE A 194 37.03 5.77 9.17
CA ILE A 194 38.41 5.98 9.65
C ILE A 194 39.48 5.45 8.67
N PHE A 195 39.13 4.55 7.75
CA PHE A 195 40.00 3.99 6.70
C PHE A 195 39.44 4.31 5.29
#